data_AF-A0A917LZ96-F1
#
_entry.id   AF-A0A917LZ96-F1
#
_cell.length_a   1.000
_cell.length_b   1.000
_cell.length_c   1.000
_cell.angle_alpha   90.00
_cell.angle_beta   90.00
_cell.angle_gamma   90.00
#
_symmetry.space_group_name_H-M   'P 1'
#
loop_
_entity.id
_entity.type
_entity.pdbx_description
1 polymer ?
#
loop_
_entity_poly.entity_id
_entity_poly.type
_entity_poly.pdbx_seq_one_letter_code
_entity_poly.pdbx_strand_id
1 'polypeptide(L)'
;MVNRVVAFAASTVTPMGELLYEDMNPAQAADALDAFLAERGPALERLRLMISGHGLDPEEMLDGSVYSVSPLWAWITAQAGQLGTDPRPLAEDPTRPAWPSWARHGMIVDPHPPAETLALVDGFTSYLAQIITTEVPGTQWVVGEHVIGDYPMINYPLLASDHHQLFLSSMPLYSAYQSAHGRDPMSGTEMLAYVKRTITSLRGEGPVAEAIEEPLVTVVAEVDCFDVGLRPDLAENHPETVEWMIAELEDRDGVVSVHRYGTDALVVDAPQWDEIRLKLWCTLWLQRHLPR
;
A
#
# COMPACT_ATOMS: atom_id res chain seq x y z
N MET A 1 41.37 -11.02 32.24
CA MET A 1 40.49 -12.14 31.88
C MET A 1 39.17 -11.95 32.60
N VAL A 2 38.19 -11.36 31.91
CA VAL A 2 36.79 -11.28 32.39
C VAL A 2 35.91 -11.58 31.18
N ASN A 3 35.05 -12.58 31.34
CA ASN A 3 34.24 -13.23 30.32
C ASN A 3 33.28 -12.24 29.62
N ARG A 4 33.32 -12.23 28.27
CA ARG A 4 32.21 -11.76 27.43
C ARG A 4 31.11 -12.82 27.48
N VAL A 5 30.00 -12.50 28.13
CA VAL A 5 28.73 -13.20 27.93
C VAL A 5 28.16 -12.66 26.63
N VAL A 6 28.17 -13.49 25.59
CA VAL A 6 27.41 -13.26 24.35
C VAL A 6 25.95 -13.54 24.70
N ALA A 7 25.16 -12.47 24.86
CA ALA A 7 23.72 -12.59 24.87
C ALA A 7 23.28 -12.82 23.43
N PHE A 8 22.88 -14.06 23.13
CA PHE A 8 22.16 -14.38 21.90
C PHE A 8 20.85 -13.59 21.89
N ALA A 9 20.61 -12.88 20.80
CA ALA A 9 19.35 -12.22 20.51
C ALA A 9 18.21 -13.23 20.67
N ALA A 10 17.24 -12.90 21.51
CA ALA A 10 16.00 -13.62 21.58
C ALA A 10 15.29 -13.41 20.25
N SER A 11 15.25 -14.48 19.44
CA SER A 11 14.40 -14.60 18.26
C SER A 11 12.98 -14.23 18.68
N THR A 12 12.50 -13.06 18.27
CA THR A 12 11.09 -12.71 18.36
C THR A 12 10.35 -13.74 17.54
N VAL A 13 9.66 -14.64 18.24
CA VAL A 13 8.82 -15.66 17.67
C VAL A 13 7.74 -14.95 16.87
N THR A 14 7.84 -14.97 15.54
CA THR A 14 6.74 -14.69 14.63
C THR A 14 5.59 -15.58 15.09
N PRO A 15 4.43 -15.05 15.53
CA PRO A 15 3.28 -15.89 15.82
C PRO A 15 2.99 -16.68 14.54
N MET A 16 2.74 -17.99 14.66
CA MET A 16 2.54 -18.95 13.55
C MET A 16 1.42 -18.51 12.60
N GLY A 17 1.71 -17.52 11.77
CA GLY A 17 0.90 -16.91 10.74
C GLY A 17 1.64 -17.02 9.41
N GLU A 18 0.91 -16.78 8.33
CA GLU A 18 1.41 -16.92 6.97
C GLU A 18 2.70 -16.12 6.73
N LEU A 19 3.59 -16.65 5.88
CA LEU A 19 4.86 -16.04 5.50
C LEU A 19 4.62 -14.67 4.83
N LEU A 20 5.42 -13.66 5.17
CA LEU A 20 5.38 -12.36 4.49
C LEU A 20 5.88 -12.49 3.06
N TYR A 21 5.41 -11.62 2.16
CA TYR A 21 5.85 -11.64 0.75
C TYR A 21 7.38 -11.54 0.62
N GLU A 22 8.04 -10.65 1.35
CA GLU A 22 9.50 -10.48 1.30
C GLU A 22 10.30 -11.75 1.66
N ASP A 23 9.71 -12.63 2.46
CA ASP A 23 10.34 -13.87 2.93
C ASP A 23 10.04 -15.08 2.04
N MET A 24 9.17 -14.93 1.04
CA MET A 24 8.78 -16.02 0.15
C MET A 24 9.91 -16.42 -0.79
N ASN A 25 10.08 -17.73 -0.97
CA ASN A 25 10.83 -18.24 -2.11
C ASN A 25 9.97 -18.18 -3.40
N PRO A 26 10.56 -18.36 -4.59
CA PRO A 26 9.82 -18.23 -5.85
C PRO A 26 8.60 -19.14 -6.00
N ALA A 27 8.64 -20.36 -5.44
CA ALA A 27 7.49 -21.27 -5.50
C ALA A 27 6.35 -20.79 -4.60
N GLN A 28 6.68 -20.31 -3.39
CA GLN A 28 5.70 -19.73 -2.47
C GLN A 28 5.07 -18.45 -3.03
N ALA A 29 5.86 -17.61 -3.70
CA ALA A 29 5.37 -16.39 -4.34
C ALA A 29 4.41 -16.71 -5.51
N ALA A 30 4.71 -17.74 -6.30
CA ALA A 30 3.81 -18.22 -7.35
C ALA A 30 2.50 -18.77 -6.76
N ASP A 31 2.56 -19.58 -5.71
CA ASP A 31 1.37 -20.08 -5.00
C ASP A 31 0.54 -18.93 -4.41
N ALA A 32 1.20 -17.89 -3.88
CA ALA A 32 0.53 -16.71 -3.33
C ALA A 32 -0.13 -15.87 -4.43
N LEU A 33 0.48 -15.76 -5.61
CA LEU A 33 -0.14 -15.15 -6.78
C LEU A 33 -1.39 -15.93 -7.21
N ASP A 34 -1.30 -17.25 -7.32
CA ASP A 34 -2.43 -18.10 -7.69
C ASP A 34 -3.60 -17.97 -6.70
N ALA A 35 -3.30 -17.96 -5.39
CA ALA A 35 -4.29 -17.71 -4.35
C ALA A 35 -4.92 -16.31 -4.48
N PHE A 36 -4.10 -15.28 -4.67
CA PHE A 36 -4.57 -13.91 -4.89
C PHE A 36 -5.53 -13.82 -6.09
N LEU A 37 -5.19 -14.47 -7.22
CA LEU A 37 -6.03 -14.48 -8.42
C LEU A 37 -7.33 -15.26 -8.21
N ALA A 38 -7.28 -16.40 -7.54
CA ALA A 38 -8.46 -17.22 -7.22
C ALA A 38 -9.46 -16.46 -6.33
N GLU A 39 -8.98 -15.56 -5.48
CA GLU A 39 -9.82 -14.76 -4.57
C GLU A 39 -10.57 -13.62 -5.27
N ARG A 40 -10.16 -13.16 -6.47
CA ARG A 40 -10.73 -11.94 -7.11
C ARG A 40 -12.24 -12.04 -7.39
N GLY A 41 -12.67 -13.15 -7.98
CA GLY A 41 -14.10 -13.38 -8.27
C GLY A 41 -14.95 -13.39 -7.00
N PRO A 42 -14.65 -14.25 -6.02
CA PRO A 42 -15.34 -14.27 -4.73
C PRO A 42 -15.32 -12.93 -3.98
N ALA A 43 -14.22 -12.18 -4.04
CA ALA A 43 -14.11 -10.86 -3.42
C ALA A 43 -15.07 -9.84 -4.04
N LEU A 44 -15.18 -9.82 -5.36
CA LEU A 44 -16.12 -8.94 -6.06
C LEU A 44 -17.58 -9.31 -5.75
N GLU A 45 -17.91 -10.60 -5.66
CA GLU A 45 -19.24 -11.04 -5.24
C GLU A 45 -19.59 -10.62 -3.81
N ARG A 46 -18.62 -10.71 -2.88
CA ARG A 46 -18.80 -10.17 -1.53
C ARG A 46 -19.08 -8.68 -1.56
N LEU A 47 -18.37 -7.90 -2.38
CA LEU A 47 -18.63 -6.47 -2.54
C LEU A 47 -20.04 -6.19 -3.06
N ARG A 48 -20.50 -6.93 -4.09
CA ARG A 48 -21.88 -6.82 -4.61
C ARG A 48 -22.92 -7.05 -3.51
N LEU A 49 -22.72 -8.08 -2.69
CA LEU A 49 -23.60 -8.40 -1.57
C LEU A 49 -23.58 -7.31 -0.49
N MET A 50 -22.41 -6.74 -0.18
CA MET A 50 -22.29 -5.63 0.77
C MET A 50 -22.99 -4.37 0.27
N ILE A 51 -22.83 -4.01 -1.01
CA ILE A 51 -23.51 -2.87 -1.64
C ILE A 51 -25.03 -3.07 -1.58
N SER A 52 -25.52 -4.26 -1.98
CA SER A 52 -26.94 -4.62 -1.91
C SER A 52 -27.49 -4.56 -0.49
N GLY A 53 -26.72 -5.07 0.48
CA GLY A 53 -27.08 -5.06 1.90
C GLY A 53 -27.25 -3.66 2.48
N HIS A 54 -26.63 -2.65 1.87
CA HIS A 54 -26.78 -1.25 2.22
C HIS A 54 -27.87 -0.53 1.40
N GLY A 55 -28.67 -1.25 0.62
CA GLY A 55 -29.77 -0.71 -0.17
C GLY A 55 -29.35 0.05 -1.43
N LEU A 56 -28.08 -0.10 -1.86
CA LEU A 56 -27.57 0.43 -3.11
C LEU A 56 -27.68 -0.61 -4.21
N ASP A 57 -27.79 -0.17 -5.48
CA ASP A 57 -27.80 -1.06 -6.64
C ASP A 57 -26.36 -1.43 -7.04
N PRO A 58 -25.94 -2.72 -6.95
CA PRO A 58 -24.61 -3.13 -7.38
C PRO A 58 -24.36 -2.92 -8.86
N GLU A 59 -25.38 -3.01 -9.71
CA GLU A 59 -25.21 -2.84 -11.16
C GLU A 59 -24.91 -1.38 -11.53
N GLU A 60 -25.44 -0.42 -10.76
CA GLU A 60 -25.10 0.99 -10.90
C GLU A 60 -23.71 1.30 -10.31
N MET A 61 -23.40 0.74 -9.14
CA MET A 61 -22.14 1.00 -8.42
C MET A 61 -20.93 0.30 -9.04
N LEU A 62 -21.13 -0.80 -9.76
CA LEU A 62 -20.08 -1.64 -10.35
C LEU A 62 -20.29 -1.82 -11.87
N ASP A 63 -20.66 -0.75 -12.58
CA ASP A 63 -21.02 -0.73 -14.01
C ASP A 63 -19.88 -1.04 -15.00
N GLY A 64 -18.72 -1.49 -14.49
CA GLY A 64 -17.48 -1.70 -15.25
C GLY A 64 -16.80 -0.44 -15.81
N SER A 65 -17.32 0.76 -15.59
CA SER A 65 -16.72 2.00 -16.09
C SER A 65 -15.60 2.50 -15.16
N VAL A 66 -14.65 3.26 -15.71
CA VAL A 66 -13.66 3.96 -14.86
C VAL A 66 -14.34 5.00 -13.96
N TYR A 67 -15.51 5.54 -14.34
CA TYR A 67 -16.15 6.63 -13.61
C TYR A 67 -16.85 6.20 -12.32
N SER A 68 -17.30 4.94 -12.23
CA SER A 68 -17.88 4.35 -11.01
C SER A 68 -16.89 4.27 -9.85
N VAL A 69 -15.57 4.34 -10.12
CA VAL A 69 -14.51 4.38 -9.11
C VAL A 69 -14.75 5.47 -8.08
N SER A 70 -15.17 6.66 -8.51
CA SER A 70 -15.37 7.79 -7.59
C SER A 70 -16.51 7.57 -6.59
N PRO A 71 -17.76 7.32 -7.02
CA PRO A 71 -18.86 7.08 -6.07
C PRO A 71 -18.64 5.81 -5.23
N LEU A 72 -18.08 4.74 -5.82
CA LEU A 72 -17.77 3.51 -5.09
C LEU A 72 -16.73 3.76 -3.99
N TRP A 73 -15.64 4.45 -4.31
CA TRP A 73 -14.58 4.73 -3.33
C TRP A 73 -15.05 5.66 -2.21
N ALA A 74 -15.88 6.65 -2.53
CA ALA A 74 -16.50 7.51 -1.52
C ALA A 74 -17.38 6.72 -0.54
N TRP A 75 -18.13 5.74 -1.04
CA TRP A 75 -18.91 4.84 -0.18
C TRP A 75 -18.01 3.95 0.68
N ILE A 76 -16.98 3.31 0.10
CA ILE A 76 -16.04 2.44 0.84
C ILE A 76 -15.34 3.19 1.97
N THR A 77 -14.81 4.38 1.69
CA THR A 77 -14.11 5.18 2.71
C THR A 77 -15.04 5.62 3.83
N ALA A 78 -16.29 5.96 3.53
CA ALA A 78 -17.30 6.23 4.56
C ALA A 78 -17.59 5.01 5.43
N GLN A 79 -17.66 3.80 4.85
CA GLN A 79 -17.81 2.55 5.60
C GLN A 79 -16.59 2.26 6.48
N ALA A 80 -15.38 2.38 5.93
CA ALA A 80 -14.13 2.19 6.67
C ALA A 80 -14.04 3.15 7.88
N GLY A 81 -14.46 4.40 7.73
CA GLY A 81 -14.48 5.38 8.82
C GLY A 81 -15.52 5.05 9.90
N GLN A 82 -16.66 4.44 9.54
CA GLN A 82 -17.65 3.96 10.51
C GLN A 82 -17.16 2.73 11.28
N LEU A 83 -16.42 1.85 10.62
CA LEU A 83 -15.85 0.63 11.22
C LEU A 83 -14.66 0.94 12.13
N GLY A 84 -13.88 1.98 11.82
CA GLY A 84 -12.70 2.37 12.59
C GLY A 84 -11.60 1.31 12.54
N THR A 85 -10.82 1.22 13.60
CA THR A 85 -9.77 0.20 13.78
C THR A 85 -10.22 -0.91 14.71
N ASP A 86 -9.68 -2.12 14.53
CA ASP A 86 -9.88 -3.20 15.50
C ASP A 86 -9.17 -2.82 16.82
N PRO A 87 -9.85 -2.97 17.98
CA PRO A 87 -9.23 -2.69 19.28
C PRO A 87 -8.24 -3.77 19.72
N ARG A 88 -8.21 -4.94 19.06
CA ARG A 88 -7.28 -6.03 19.39
C ARG A 88 -5.95 -5.81 18.67
N PRO A 89 -4.83 -6.19 19.28
CA PRO A 89 -3.56 -6.26 18.56
C PRO A 89 -3.63 -7.25 17.40
N LEU A 90 -2.95 -6.93 16.30
CA LEU A 90 -2.89 -7.73 15.08
C LEU A 90 -2.46 -9.18 15.34
N ALA A 91 -1.54 -9.37 16.28
CA ALA A 91 -1.04 -10.69 16.66
C ALA A 91 -2.11 -11.57 17.34
N GLU A 92 -3.18 -10.95 17.85
CA GLU A 92 -4.26 -11.60 18.58
C GLU A 92 -5.57 -11.65 17.80
N ASP A 93 -5.63 -11.11 16.57
CA ASP A 93 -6.86 -11.10 15.78
C ASP A 93 -7.21 -12.51 15.26
N PRO A 94 -8.29 -13.14 15.75
CA PRO A 94 -8.72 -14.46 15.31
C PRO A 94 -9.26 -14.48 13.87
N THR A 95 -9.53 -13.31 13.28
CA THR A 95 -10.06 -13.21 11.91
C THR A 95 -8.95 -13.25 10.85
N ARG A 96 -7.69 -13.04 11.25
CA ARG A 96 -6.52 -12.98 10.33
C ARG A 96 -6.43 -14.16 9.36
N PRO A 97 -6.67 -15.43 9.75
CA PRO A 97 -6.63 -16.56 8.80
C PRO A 97 -7.67 -16.47 7.67
N ALA A 98 -8.72 -15.68 7.83
CA ALA A 98 -9.78 -15.49 6.84
C ALA A 98 -9.62 -14.19 6.02
N TRP A 99 -8.60 -13.37 6.30
CA TRP A 99 -8.34 -12.15 5.55
C TRP A 99 -7.98 -12.45 4.10
N PRO A 100 -8.09 -11.48 3.16
CA PRO A 100 -7.56 -11.63 1.82
C PRO A 100 -6.07 -11.99 1.81
N SER A 101 -5.60 -12.80 0.86
CA SER A 101 -4.20 -13.27 0.83
C SER A 101 -3.20 -12.12 0.83
N TRP A 102 -3.49 -11.04 0.10
CA TRP A 102 -2.66 -9.83 0.07
C TRP A 102 -2.52 -9.15 1.43
N ALA A 103 -3.50 -9.30 2.32
CA ALA A 103 -3.48 -8.77 3.68
C ALA A 103 -2.84 -9.75 4.67
N ARG A 104 -2.94 -11.06 4.43
CA ARG A 104 -2.32 -12.10 5.29
C ARG A 104 -0.80 -12.13 5.11
N HIS A 105 -0.34 -12.02 3.86
CA HIS A 105 1.08 -12.01 3.46
C HIS A 105 1.69 -10.60 3.41
N GLY A 106 0.87 -9.55 3.40
CA GLY A 106 1.33 -8.17 3.44
C GLY A 106 1.63 -7.69 4.86
N MET A 107 2.51 -6.70 4.96
CA MET A 107 2.79 -6.06 6.24
C MET A 107 1.67 -5.07 6.62
N ILE A 108 0.85 -5.46 7.60
CA ILE A 108 -0.15 -4.62 8.27
C ILE A 108 0.34 -4.37 9.70
N VAL A 109 0.01 -3.21 10.28
CA VAL A 109 0.35 -2.89 11.68
C VAL A 109 -0.83 -2.41 12.48
N ASP A 110 -0.66 -2.50 13.80
CA ASP A 110 -1.56 -1.93 14.78
C ASP A 110 -1.53 -0.39 14.79
N PRO A 111 -2.66 0.26 15.10
CA PRO A 111 -4.02 -0.29 15.08
C PRO A 111 -4.45 -0.63 13.64
N HIS A 112 -4.91 -1.85 13.41
CA HIS A 112 -5.26 -2.31 12.06
C HIS A 112 -6.75 -2.15 11.75
N PRO A 113 -7.16 -2.05 10.47
CA PRO A 113 -8.56 -2.10 10.10
C PRO A 113 -9.17 -3.47 10.41
N PRO A 114 -10.47 -3.55 10.78
CA PRO A 114 -11.14 -4.82 10.99
C PRO A 114 -11.30 -5.59 9.66
N ALA A 115 -11.57 -6.90 9.76
CA ALA A 115 -11.72 -7.79 8.60
C ALA A 115 -12.75 -7.29 7.57
N GLU A 116 -13.81 -6.62 8.03
CA GLU A 116 -14.85 -6.03 7.20
C GLU A 116 -14.29 -4.92 6.30
N THR A 117 -13.41 -4.05 6.82
CA THR A 117 -12.73 -3.03 6.03
C THR A 117 -11.80 -3.65 5.00
N LEU A 118 -11.05 -4.70 5.40
CA LEU A 118 -10.18 -5.44 4.47
C LEU A 118 -10.97 -6.12 3.36
N ALA A 119 -12.17 -6.65 3.65
CA ALA A 119 -13.06 -7.24 2.66
C ALA A 119 -13.61 -6.21 1.65
N LEU A 120 -13.93 -4.99 2.11
CA LEU A 120 -14.32 -3.88 1.23
C LEU A 120 -13.18 -3.50 0.28
N VAL A 121 -11.96 -3.35 0.82
CA VAL A 121 -10.75 -3.06 0.03
C VAL A 121 -10.47 -4.17 -0.98
N ASP A 122 -10.59 -5.43 -0.57
CA ASP A 122 -10.35 -6.59 -1.43
C ASP A 122 -11.33 -6.69 -2.60
N GLY A 123 -12.61 -6.43 -2.33
CA GLY A 123 -13.64 -6.32 -3.36
C GLY A 123 -13.35 -5.19 -4.33
N PHE A 124 -12.92 -4.03 -3.84
CA PHE A 124 -12.57 -2.89 -4.67
C PHE A 124 -11.32 -3.15 -5.52
N THR A 125 -10.27 -3.74 -4.96
CA THR A 125 -9.10 -4.21 -5.72
C THR A 125 -9.52 -5.14 -6.85
N SER A 126 -10.46 -6.05 -6.59
CA SER A 126 -10.97 -6.97 -7.61
C SER A 126 -11.77 -6.27 -8.71
N TYR A 127 -12.54 -5.25 -8.36
CA TYR A 127 -13.23 -4.41 -9.33
C TYR A 127 -12.25 -3.56 -10.17
N LEU A 128 -11.25 -2.95 -9.53
CA LEU A 128 -10.19 -2.23 -10.24
C LEU A 128 -9.43 -3.14 -11.20
N ALA A 129 -9.15 -4.39 -10.82
CA ALA A 129 -8.52 -5.36 -11.72
C ALA A 129 -9.34 -5.55 -13.00
N GLN A 130 -10.67 -5.69 -12.89
CA GLN A 130 -11.55 -5.83 -14.05
C GLN A 130 -11.57 -4.58 -14.94
N ILE A 131 -11.66 -3.38 -14.34
CA ILE A 131 -11.62 -2.12 -15.08
C ILE A 131 -10.28 -1.99 -15.82
N ILE A 132 -9.17 -2.15 -15.11
CA ILE A 132 -7.84 -1.91 -15.68
C ILE A 132 -7.51 -2.93 -16.77
N THR A 133 -7.79 -4.21 -16.57
CA THR A 133 -7.55 -5.23 -17.61
C THR A 133 -8.45 -5.02 -18.84
N THR A 134 -9.65 -4.44 -18.66
CA THR A 134 -10.51 -4.05 -19.79
C THR A 134 -9.94 -2.86 -20.55
N GLU A 135 -9.48 -1.84 -19.83
CA GLU A 135 -8.92 -0.61 -20.39
C GLU A 135 -7.50 -0.82 -20.97
N VAL A 136 -6.74 -1.79 -20.46
CA VAL A 136 -5.38 -2.12 -20.89
C VAL A 136 -5.25 -3.64 -21.06
N PRO A 137 -5.76 -4.21 -22.17
CA PRO A 137 -5.78 -5.67 -22.37
C PRO A 137 -4.41 -6.36 -22.38
N GLY A 138 -3.32 -5.61 -22.54
CA GLY A 138 -1.95 -6.12 -22.49
C GLY A 138 -1.40 -6.36 -21.08
N THR A 139 -2.12 -5.95 -20.03
CA THR A 139 -1.65 -6.17 -18.66
C THR A 139 -1.68 -7.64 -18.26
N GLN A 140 -0.68 -8.08 -17.50
CA GLN A 140 -0.57 -9.43 -16.99
C GLN A 140 -0.33 -9.41 -15.49
N TRP A 141 -0.88 -10.40 -14.79
CA TRP A 141 -0.54 -10.65 -13.42
C TRP A 141 0.78 -11.42 -13.34
N VAL A 142 1.73 -10.90 -12.59
CA VAL A 142 3.06 -11.46 -12.44
C VAL A 142 3.46 -11.47 -10.97
N VAL A 143 4.43 -12.32 -10.64
CA VAL A 143 5.15 -12.20 -9.37
C VAL A 143 6.12 -11.03 -9.51
N GLY A 144 6.17 -10.15 -8.53
CA GLY A 144 7.15 -9.08 -8.52
C GLY A 144 8.56 -9.65 -8.43
N GLU A 145 9.35 -9.37 -9.45
CA GLU A 145 10.75 -9.78 -9.56
C GLU A 145 11.62 -8.56 -9.83
N HIS A 146 12.85 -8.59 -9.32
CA HIS A 146 13.84 -7.56 -9.63
C HIS A 146 15.25 -8.12 -9.44
N VAL A 147 16.22 -7.54 -10.14
CA VAL A 147 17.65 -7.89 -10.01
C VAL A 147 18.27 -7.40 -8.70
N ILE A 148 17.56 -6.54 -7.96
CA ILE A 148 17.96 -6.01 -6.65
C ILE A 148 17.19 -6.83 -5.62
N GLY A 149 17.91 -7.49 -4.69
CA GLY A 149 17.32 -8.38 -3.70
C GLY A 149 16.28 -7.70 -2.80
N ASP A 150 16.50 -6.42 -2.47
CA ASP A 150 15.63 -5.63 -1.59
C ASP A 150 14.54 -4.87 -2.35
N TYR A 151 14.13 -5.38 -3.53
CA TYR A 151 13.11 -4.70 -4.32
C TYR A 151 11.77 -4.66 -3.59
N PRO A 152 11.14 -3.46 -3.49
CA PRO A 152 9.95 -3.28 -2.68
C PRO A 152 8.73 -4.15 -2.94
N MET A 153 8.60 -4.66 -4.15
CA MET A 153 7.46 -5.48 -4.49
C MET A 153 7.89 -6.92 -4.81
N ILE A 154 9.05 -7.35 -4.31
CA ILE A 154 9.53 -8.72 -4.52
C ILE A 154 8.49 -9.72 -3.98
N ASN A 155 8.16 -10.73 -4.77
CA ASN A 155 7.15 -11.76 -4.48
C ASN A 155 5.69 -11.30 -4.41
N TYR A 156 5.39 -9.99 -4.49
CA TYR A 156 4.01 -9.50 -4.47
C TYR A 156 3.28 -9.85 -5.79
N PRO A 157 1.95 -10.03 -5.76
CA PRO A 157 1.15 -10.14 -6.97
C PRO A 157 1.01 -8.77 -7.63
N LEU A 158 1.67 -8.56 -8.77
CA LEU A 158 1.66 -7.30 -9.49
C LEU A 158 0.83 -7.40 -10.76
N LEU A 159 0.07 -6.35 -11.04
CA LEU A 159 -0.45 -6.11 -12.37
C LEU A 159 0.62 -5.35 -13.16
N ALA A 160 1.11 -5.93 -14.24
CA ALA A 160 2.24 -5.41 -15.00
C ALA A 160 1.90 -5.25 -16.48
N SER A 161 2.62 -4.34 -17.11
CA SER A 161 2.71 -4.10 -18.55
C SER A 161 4.19 -3.89 -18.89
N ASP A 162 4.53 -3.74 -20.17
CA ASP A 162 5.89 -3.42 -20.61
C ASP A 162 6.42 -2.08 -20.04
N HIS A 163 5.54 -1.22 -19.53
CA HIS A 163 5.86 0.15 -19.13
C HIS A 163 5.75 0.42 -17.63
N HIS A 164 4.95 -0.38 -16.92
CA HIS A 164 4.62 -0.12 -15.54
C HIS A 164 4.13 -1.39 -14.82
N GLN A 165 4.40 -1.48 -13.53
CA GLN A 165 3.91 -2.52 -12.63
C GLN A 165 3.42 -1.92 -11.33
N LEU A 166 2.36 -2.48 -10.77
CA LEU A 166 1.81 -2.03 -9.49
C LEU A 166 1.21 -3.17 -8.69
N PHE A 167 1.28 -3.04 -7.38
CA PHE A 167 0.48 -3.82 -6.45
C PHE A 167 -0.84 -3.12 -6.19
N LEU A 168 -1.91 -3.64 -6.78
CA LEU A 168 -3.19 -2.93 -6.90
C LEU A 168 -3.87 -2.64 -5.56
N SER A 169 -3.63 -3.46 -4.53
CA SER A 169 -4.22 -3.27 -3.19
C SER A 169 -3.58 -2.12 -2.39
N SER A 170 -2.36 -1.68 -2.74
CA SER A 170 -1.58 -0.72 -1.93
C SER A 170 -2.33 0.59 -1.65
N MET A 171 -2.76 1.27 -2.71
CA MET A 171 -3.43 2.58 -2.60
C MET A 171 -4.81 2.50 -1.96
N PRO A 172 -5.69 1.54 -2.34
CA PRO A 172 -6.94 1.30 -1.61
C PRO A 172 -6.71 1.02 -0.13
N LEU A 173 -5.77 0.13 0.23
CA LEU A 173 -5.46 -0.19 1.62
C LEU A 173 -5.02 1.04 2.39
N TYR A 174 -4.03 1.77 1.90
CA TYR A 174 -3.51 2.96 2.56
C TYR A 174 -4.62 4.00 2.80
N SER A 175 -5.44 4.26 1.79
CA SER A 175 -6.52 5.24 1.89
C SER A 175 -7.64 4.78 2.84
N ALA A 176 -8.02 3.50 2.82
CA ALA A 176 -8.98 2.95 3.78
C ALA A 176 -8.44 2.99 5.23
N TYR A 177 -7.14 2.73 5.40
CA TYR A 177 -6.45 2.81 6.69
C TYR A 177 -6.51 4.23 7.27
N GLN A 178 -6.29 5.26 6.44
CA GLN A 178 -6.46 6.66 6.86
C GLN A 178 -7.88 6.92 7.39
N SER A 179 -8.90 6.48 6.65
CA SER A 179 -10.29 6.64 7.06
C SER A 179 -10.61 5.93 8.39
N ALA A 180 -10.14 4.68 8.55
CA ALA A 180 -10.30 3.88 9.77
C ALA A 180 -9.70 4.57 11.01
N HIS A 181 -8.63 5.35 10.83
CA HIS A 181 -7.98 6.12 11.87
C HIS A 181 -8.59 7.51 12.10
N GLY A 182 -9.68 7.85 11.42
CA GLY A 182 -10.28 9.19 11.46
C GLY A 182 -9.41 10.28 10.82
N ARG A 183 -8.45 9.89 9.97
CA ARG A 183 -7.62 10.80 9.17
C ARG A 183 -8.24 10.96 7.77
N ASP A 184 -7.80 11.97 7.03
CA ASP A 184 -8.31 12.24 5.68
C ASP A 184 -7.87 11.13 4.69
N PRO A 185 -8.80 10.33 4.14
CA PRO A 185 -8.50 9.40 3.06
C PRO A 185 -8.49 10.13 1.72
N MET A 186 -8.06 9.44 0.65
CA MET A 186 -8.33 9.95 -0.69
C MET A 186 -9.84 10.01 -0.93
N SER A 187 -10.30 11.16 -1.39
CA SER A 187 -11.66 11.34 -1.91
C SER A 187 -11.90 10.44 -3.13
N GLY A 188 -13.18 10.20 -3.46
CA GLY A 188 -13.55 9.49 -4.69
C GLY A 188 -12.96 10.11 -5.96
N THR A 189 -12.87 11.44 -6.01
CA THR A 189 -12.27 12.16 -7.15
C THR A 189 -10.77 11.93 -7.25
N GLU A 190 -10.06 11.89 -6.13
CA GLU A 190 -8.62 11.61 -6.11
C GLU A 190 -8.33 10.15 -6.48
N MET A 191 -9.16 9.20 -6.01
CA MET A 191 -9.04 7.79 -6.38
C MET A 191 -9.31 7.58 -7.87
N LEU A 192 -10.34 8.23 -8.43
CA LEU A 192 -10.59 8.24 -9.87
C LEU A 192 -9.41 8.81 -10.66
N ALA A 193 -8.84 9.93 -10.19
CA ALA A 193 -7.68 10.53 -10.85
C ALA A 193 -6.45 9.61 -10.78
N TYR A 194 -6.24 8.92 -9.66
CA TYR A 194 -5.20 7.90 -9.50
C TYR A 194 -5.39 6.75 -10.50
N VAL A 195 -6.57 6.13 -10.54
CA VAL A 195 -6.86 5.00 -11.46
C VAL A 195 -6.68 5.41 -12.92
N LYS A 196 -7.11 6.62 -13.31
CA LYS A 196 -6.87 7.15 -14.66
C LYS A 196 -5.38 7.28 -14.97
N ARG A 197 -4.57 7.80 -14.05
CA ARG A 197 -3.11 7.89 -14.22
C ARG A 197 -2.50 6.50 -14.34
N THR A 198 -2.91 5.54 -13.51
CA THR A 198 -2.46 4.15 -13.58
C THR A 198 -2.75 3.53 -14.95
N ILE A 199 -3.96 3.69 -15.48
CA ILE A 199 -4.32 3.22 -16.83
C ILE A 199 -3.42 3.86 -17.89
N THR A 200 -3.23 5.18 -17.83
CA THR A 200 -2.34 5.92 -18.73
C THR A 200 -0.91 5.37 -18.67
N SER A 201 -0.33 5.22 -17.47
CA SER A 201 1.02 4.65 -17.29
C SER A 201 1.14 3.21 -17.81
N LEU A 202 0.14 2.35 -17.57
CA LEU A 202 0.12 0.98 -18.06
C LEU A 202 0.02 0.88 -19.60
N ARG A 203 -0.58 1.89 -20.26
CA ARG A 203 -0.56 2.01 -21.72
C ARG A 203 0.77 2.52 -22.27
N GLY A 204 1.69 2.94 -21.41
CA GLY A 204 2.88 3.72 -21.82
C GLY A 204 2.50 5.10 -22.34
N GLU A 205 1.26 5.53 -22.12
CA GLU A 205 0.77 6.85 -22.44
C GLU A 205 1.08 7.76 -21.26
N GLY A 206 1.45 9.00 -21.52
CA GLY A 206 1.99 9.91 -20.51
C GLY A 206 2.96 10.85 -21.21
N PRO A 207 3.42 11.93 -20.56
CA PRO A 207 4.55 12.66 -21.10
C PRO A 207 5.65 11.63 -21.40
N VAL A 208 6.07 11.55 -22.68
CA VAL A 208 7.30 10.85 -23.07
C VAL A 208 8.31 11.25 -22.03
N ALA A 209 8.98 10.29 -21.37
CA ALA A 209 9.95 10.57 -20.32
C ALA A 209 10.96 11.62 -20.79
N GLU A 210 10.65 12.90 -20.60
CA GLU A 210 11.60 13.98 -20.54
C GLU A 210 12.41 13.61 -19.31
N ALA A 211 13.59 13.04 -19.57
CA ALA A 211 14.63 12.64 -18.63
C ALA A 211 14.12 12.20 -17.26
N ILE A 212 14.07 10.88 -16.99
CA ILE A 212 13.87 10.25 -15.66
C ILE A 212 13.96 11.31 -14.57
N GLU A 213 12.82 11.90 -14.19
CA GLU A 213 12.84 12.88 -13.11
C GLU A 213 13.44 12.16 -11.91
N GLU A 214 14.41 12.79 -11.24
CA GLU A 214 14.93 12.24 -10.00
C GLU A 214 13.74 11.89 -9.09
N PRO A 215 13.77 10.71 -8.44
CA PRO A 215 12.67 10.30 -7.59
C PRO A 215 12.48 11.32 -6.46
N LEU A 216 11.22 11.63 -6.13
CA LEU A 216 10.88 12.55 -5.02
C LEU A 216 11.56 12.11 -3.72
N VAL A 217 11.69 10.79 -3.54
CA VAL A 217 12.25 10.17 -2.35
C VAL A 217 13.11 8.96 -2.73
N THR A 218 14.31 8.90 -2.19
CA THR A 218 15.12 7.69 -2.05
C THR A 218 15.09 7.26 -0.58
N VAL A 219 15.08 5.96 -0.33
CA VAL A 219 15.22 5.40 1.02
C VAL A 219 16.30 4.34 0.94
N VAL A 220 17.17 4.30 1.93
CA VAL A 220 18.24 3.32 2.09
C VAL A 220 18.15 2.77 3.50
N ALA A 221 17.98 1.46 3.65
CA ALA A 221 18.06 0.84 4.96
C ALA A 221 19.50 0.88 5.51
N GLU A 222 19.65 1.37 6.74
CA GLU A 222 20.88 1.37 7.52
C GLU A 222 20.71 0.52 8.79
N VAL A 223 21.78 0.30 9.55
CA VAL A 223 21.68 -0.50 10.79
C VAL A 223 20.75 0.20 11.78
N ASP A 224 19.58 -0.39 12.00
CA ASP A 224 18.52 0.06 12.91
C ASP A 224 17.74 1.33 12.48
N CYS A 225 17.88 1.81 11.24
CA CYS A 225 17.13 2.98 10.73
C CYS A 225 17.06 3.02 9.20
N PHE A 226 16.48 4.09 8.66
CA PHE A 226 16.44 4.38 7.23
C PHE A 226 16.99 5.77 6.93
N ASP A 227 17.91 5.86 5.99
CA ASP A 227 18.33 7.11 5.36
C ASP A 227 17.36 7.45 4.23
N VAL A 228 16.59 8.52 4.39
CA VAL A 228 15.62 9.01 3.41
C VAL A 228 16.21 10.24 2.72
N GLY A 229 16.56 10.11 1.44
CA GLY A 229 16.88 11.26 0.60
C GLY A 229 15.61 11.85 -0.01
N LEU A 230 15.43 13.15 0.10
CA LEU A 230 14.41 13.92 -0.60
C LEU A 230 15.03 14.53 -1.86
N ARG A 231 14.24 14.67 -2.91
CA ARG A 231 14.71 15.40 -4.09
C ARG A 231 15.04 16.84 -3.69
N PRO A 232 16.20 17.40 -4.10
CA PRO A 232 16.67 18.68 -3.59
C PRO A 232 15.69 19.86 -3.80
N ASP A 233 14.95 19.84 -4.90
CA ASP A 233 13.94 20.87 -5.23
C ASP A 233 12.79 20.92 -4.22
N LEU A 234 12.50 19.82 -3.51
CA LEU A 234 11.44 19.77 -2.51
C LEU A 234 11.77 20.59 -1.29
N ALA A 235 12.98 20.44 -0.77
CA ALA A 235 13.44 21.19 0.39
C ALA A 235 13.62 22.68 0.06
N GLU A 236 14.00 23.01 -1.18
CA GLU A 236 14.20 24.39 -1.64
C GLU A 236 12.86 25.10 -1.93
N ASN A 237 11.97 24.46 -2.69
CA ASN A 237 10.75 25.09 -3.19
C ASN A 237 9.53 24.89 -2.26
N HIS A 238 9.54 23.82 -1.45
CA HIS A 238 8.40 23.42 -0.62
C HIS A 238 8.81 23.08 0.82
N PRO A 239 9.58 23.94 1.52
CA PRO A 239 10.09 23.63 2.86
C PRO A 239 8.97 23.38 3.88
N GLU A 240 7.87 24.12 3.83
CA GLU A 240 6.72 23.91 4.73
C GLU A 240 6.04 22.56 4.50
N THR A 241 5.95 22.12 3.24
CA THR A 241 5.42 20.80 2.88
C THR A 241 6.31 19.68 3.42
N VAL A 242 7.64 19.84 3.34
CA VAL A 242 8.59 18.86 3.91
C VAL A 242 8.49 18.80 5.44
N GLU A 243 8.40 19.95 6.13
CA GLU A 243 8.23 19.98 7.59
C GLU A 243 6.92 19.32 8.03
N TRP A 244 5.83 19.56 7.29
CA TRP A 244 4.56 18.91 7.55
C TRP A 244 4.63 17.39 7.32
N MET A 245 5.33 16.95 6.26
CA MET A 245 5.58 15.53 6.04
C MET A 245 6.31 14.90 7.22
N ILE A 246 7.37 15.54 7.72
CA ILE A 246 8.16 15.04 8.85
C ILE A 246 7.26 14.87 10.08
N ALA A 247 6.50 15.90 10.44
CA ALA A 247 5.59 15.85 11.60
C ALA A 247 4.56 14.72 11.46
N GLU A 248 3.99 14.55 10.26
CA GLU A 248 3.03 13.47 10.01
C GLU A 248 3.66 12.08 9.98
N LEU A 249 4.95 11.97 9.66
CA LEU A 249 5.69 10.72 9.68
C LEU A 249 6.04 10.32 11.11
N GLU A 250 6.44 11.28 11.96
CA GLU A 250 6.69 11.06 13.39
C GLU A 250 5.45 10.53 14.14
N ASP A 251 4.26 10.97 13.73
CA ASP A 251 2.99 10.54 14.31
C ASP A 251 2.48 9.16 13.79
N ARG A 252 3.29 8.43 13.01
CA ARG A 252 2.87 7.13 12.45
C ARG A 252 3.23 5.96 13.35
N ASP A 253 2.27 5.04 13.48
CA ASP A 253 2.46 3.79 14.20
C ASP A 253 3.60 2.98 13.58
N GLY A 254 4.57 2.63 14.42
CA GLY A 254 5.79 1.91 14.00
C GLY A 254 6.96 2.81 13.61
N VAL A 255 6.79 4.13 13.61
CA VAL A 255 7.87 5.13 13.52
C VAL A 255 8.22 5.59 14.94
N VAL A 256 9.47 5.44 15.32
CA VAL A 256 10.02 5.81 16.63
C VAL A 256 10.56 7.23 16.60
N SER A 257 11.25 7.62 15.53
CA SER A 257 11.71 8.98 15.33
C SER A 257 11.97 9.32 13.87
N VAL A 258 11.93 10.62 13.56
CA VAL A 258 12.39 11.18 12.29
C VAL A 258 13.36 12.30 12.60
N HIS A 259 14.56 12.24 12.03
CA HIS A 259 15.60 13.23 12.26
C HIS A 259 16.06 13.80 10.94
N ARG A 260 15.89 15.11 10.75
CA ARG A 260 16.43 15.78 9.57
C ARG A 260 17.94 15.90 9.68
N TYR A 261 18.66 15.34 8.72
CA TYR A 261 20.11 15.46 8.58
C TYR A 261 20.42 16.18 7.27
N GLY A 262 20.64 17.50 7.34
CA GLY A 262 20.82 18.34 6.16
C GLY A 262 19.50 18.87 5.58
N THR A 263 19.56 19.45 4.39
CA THR A 263 18.39 20.07 3.74
C THR A 263 17.45 19.03 3.14
N ASP A 264 17.98 17.94 2.65
CA ASP A 264 17.34 17.00 1.73
C ASP A 264 17.52 15.56 2.20
N ALA A 265 17.87 15.33 3.46
CA ALA A 265 17.95 13.99 4.02
C ALA A 265 17.32 13.90 5.41
N LEU A 266 16.69 12.75 5.68
CA LEU A 266 16.11 12.35 6.96
C LEU A 266 16.72 11.01 7.37
N VAL A 267 16.82 10.79 8.67
CA VAL A 267 17.05 9.49 9.28
C VAL A 267 15.75 9.11 9.98
N VAL A 268 15.17 7.97 9.62
CA VAL A 268 13.90 7.51 10.16
C VAL A 268 14.15 6.21 10.91
N ASP A 269 13.92 6.22 12.23
CA ASP A 269 13.86 4.99 13.03
C ASP A 269 12.42 4.49 12.97
N ALA A 270 12.20 3.38 12.26
CA ALA A 270 10.89 2.78 12.10
C ALA A 270 11.01 1.25 12.10
N PRO A 271 11.22 0.62 13.28
CA PRO A 271 11.59 -0.79 13.38
C PRO A 271 10.46 -1.75 12.98
N GLN A 272 9.26 -1.22 12.74
CA GLN A 272 8.09 -1.97 12.26
C GLN A 272 7.75 -1.65 10.80
N TRP A 273 8.61 -0.88 10.13
CA TRP A 273 8.50 -0.52 8.73
C TRP A 273 9.69 -1.10 7.99
N ASP A 274 9.49 -1.35 6.71
CA ASP A 274 10.54 -1.65 5.76
C ASP A 274 10.83 -0.40 4.91
N GLU A 275 11.93 -0.45 4.15
CA GLU A 275 12.35 0.63 3.24
C GLU A 275 11.21 1.04 2.29
N ILE A 276 10.42 0.05 1.92
CA ILE A 276 9.35 0.06 0.93
C ILE A 276 8.20 0.91 1.40
N ARG A 277 7.69 0.58 2.58
CA ARG A 277 6.58 1.25 3.21
C ARG A 277 6.95 2.69 3.51
N LEU A 278 8.18 2.93 3.96
CA LEU A 278 8.66 4.28 4.19
C LEU A 278 8.75 5.07 2.88
N LYS A 279 9.35 4.50 1.84
CA LYS A 279 9.48 5.14 0.52
C LYS A 279 8.14 5.43 -0.11
N LEU A 280 7.22 4.46 -0.07
CA LEU A 280 5.86 4.62 -0.58
C LEU A 280 5.11 5.68 0.20
N TRP A 281 5.17 5.64 1.53
CA TRP A 281 4.53 6.64 2.37
C TRP A 281 5.02 8.04 2.02
N CYS A 282 6.33 8.28 2.00
CA CYS A 282 6.90 9.60 1.72
C CYS A 282 6.55 10.05 0.28
N THR A 283 6.72 9.17 -0.70
CA THR A 283 6.44 9.47 -2.11
C THR A 283 4.97 9.84 -2.32
N LEU A 284 4.05 9.05 -1.77
CA LEU A 284 2.61 9.26 -1.92
C LEU A 284 2.14 10.50 -1.15
N TRP A 285 2.71 10.74 0.02
CA TRP A 285 2.43 11.93 0.82
C TRP A 285 2.84 13.20 0.05
N LEU A 286 4.05 13.22 -0.52
CA LEU A 286 4.54 14.35 -1.31
C LEU A 286 3.71 14.58 -2.57
N GLN A 287 3.35 13.51 -3.30
CA GLN A 287 2.50 13.63 -4.48
C GLN A 287 1.11 14.21 -4.19
N ARG A 288 0.60 14.05 -2.96
CA ARG A 288 -0.69 14.61 -2.54
C ARG A 288 -0.58 16.10 -2.21
N HIS A 289 0.50 16.51 -1.58
CA HIS A 289 0.61 17.84 -0.96
C HIS A 289 1.48 18.83 -1.73
N LEU A 290 2.21 18.37 -2.75
CA LEU A 290 2.92 19.27 -3.66
C LEU A 290 1.94 19.94 -4.64
N PRO A 291 2.07 21.26 -4.87
CA PRO A 291 1.29 21.96 -5.86
C PRO A 291 1.60 21.40 -7.27
N ARG A 292 0.54 21.22 -8.07
CA ARG A 292 0.63 20.74 -9.46
C ARG A 292 1.14 21.82 -10.41
#